data_AF-A0A3N2NEZ6-F1
#
_entry.id   AF-A0A3N2NEZ6-F1
#
_cell.length_a   1.000
_cell.length_b   1.000
_cell.length_c   1.000
_cell.angle_alpha   90.00
_cell.angle_beta   90.00
_cell.angle_gamma   90.00
#
_symmetry.space_group_name_H-M   'P 1'
#
loop_
_entity.id
_entity.type
_entity.pdbx_description
1 polymer ?
#
loop_
_entity_poly.entity_id
_entity_poly.type
_entity_poly.pdbx_seq_one_letter_code
_entity_poly.pdbx_strand_id
1 'polypeptide(L)'
;MSKYEYAMVINNNTYHIPAELMEYEIMLFDAVEDSRLKLVSDARIYELSPGQQEKLLLVKYGVSIRTEETIVTVNFIDYFTGRPVASCRGAYSSLGVAGASHDIKGAIKRVAKQISETFPK
;
A
#
# COMPACT_ATOMS: atom_id res chain seq x y z
N MET A 1 3.63 -9.27 -14.46
CA MET A 1 3.63 -7.93 -13.83
C MET A 1 4.87 -7.08 -14.14
N SER A 2 5.82 -7.56 -14.95
CA SER A 2 7.12 -6.90 -15.17
C SER A 2 7.07 -5.58 -15.96
N LYS A 3 5.91 -5.24 -16.55
CA LYS A 3 5.68 -3.93 -17.21
C LYS A 3 5.73 -2.77 -16.21
N TYR A 4 5.24 -2.99 -14.99
CA TYR A 4 5.09 -1.93 -13.99
C TYR A 4 6.40 -1.74 -13.23
N GLU A 5 6.88 -0.51 -13.26
CA GLU A 5 8.16 -0.08 -12.68
C GLU A 5 7.98 1.01 -11.62
N TYR A 6 6.88 1.76 -11.69
CA TYR A 6 6.62 2.89 -10.80
C TYR A 6 5.34 2.67 -10.00
N ALA A 7 5.32 3.20 -8.78
CA ALA A 7 4.16 3.21 -7.93
C ALA A 7 3.96 4.60 -7.33
N MET A 8 2.72 5.07 -7.30
CA MET A 8 2.33 6.29 -6.62
C MET A 8 1.28 5.96 -5.58
N VAL A 9 1.60 6.20 -4.32
CA VAL A 9 0.66 6.06 -3.23
C VAL A 9 -0.26 7.26 -3.25
N ILE A 10 -1.56 7.02 -3.45
CA ILE A 10 -2.55 8.09 -3.42
C ILE A 10 -2.81 8.41 -1.94
N ASN A 11 -2.23 9.52 -1.48
CA ASN A 11 -2.56 10.04 -0.16
C ASN A 11 -3.91 10.74 -0.23
N ASN A 12 -4.92 10.16 0.39
CA ASN A 12 -6.22 10.81 0.51
C ASN A 12 -6.12 11.75 1.73
N ASN A 13 -5.59 12.97 1.50
CA ASN A 13 -5.33 14.04 2.48
C ASN A 13 -6.57 14.52 3.30
N THR A 14 -7.64 13.74 3.36
CA THR A 14 -8.93 14.10 3.94
C THR A 14 -9.08 13.67 5.40
N TYR A 15 -8.08 13.06 5.99
CA TYR A 15 -8.08 12.72 7.42
C TYR A 15 -6.97 13.49 8.10
N HIS A 16 -7.27 14.22 9.17
CA HIS A 16 -6.27 14.52 10.18
C HIS A 16 -5.77 13.18 10.71
N ILE A 17 -4.71 12.65 10.10
CA ILE A 17 -4.13 11.36 10.44
C ILE A 17 -3.56 11.52 11.85
N PRO A 18 -4.13 10.86 12.88
CA PRO A 18 -3.55 10.85 14.21
C PRO A 18 -2.11 10.35 14.12
N ALA A 19 -1.20 10.82 14.98
CA ALA A 19 0.22 10.46 14.93
C ALA A 19 0.46 8.93 14.91
N GLU A 20 -0.44 8.17 15.52
CA GLU A 20 -0.45 6.70 15.55
C GLU A 20 -0.68 6.06 14.16
N LEU A 21 -1.46 6.73 13.28
CA LEU A 21 -1.72 6.27 11.92
C LEU A 21 -0.59 6.68 10.94
N MET A 22 0.20 7.70 11.27
CA MET A 22 1.39 8.11 10.49
C MET A 22 2.44 6.98 10.45
N GLU A 23 2.66 6.30 11.57
CA GLU A 23 3.58 5.15 11.64
C GLU A 23 3.15 4.04 10.66
N TYR A 24 1.85 3.77 10.57
CA TYR A 24 1.31 2.73 9.68
C TYR A 24 1.39 3.10 8.22
N GLU A 25 1.21 4.39 7.91
CA GLU A 25 1.39 4.90 6.57
C GLU A 25 2.85 4.73 6.13
N ILE A 26 3.82 5.12 6.97
CA ILE A 26 5.25 4.89 6.72
C ILE A 26 5.53 3.40 6.47
N MET A 27 5.03 2.50 7.32
CA MET A 27 5.23 1.07 7.14
C MET A 27 4.64 0.54 5.81
N LEU A 28 3.55 1.13 5.32
CA LEU A 28 2.96 0.77 4.02
C LEU A 28 3.76 1.35 2.86
N PHE A 29 4.33 2.55 3.01
CA PHE A 29 5.29 3.12 2.06
C PHE A 29 6.52 2.22 1.94
N ASP A 30 7.16 1.88 3.07
CA ASP A 30 8.32 0.99 3.14
C ASP A 30 8.03 -0.36 2.48
N ALA A 31 6.83 -0.92 2.71
CA ALA A 31 6.41 -2.18 2.10
C ALA A 31 6.37 -2.14 0.57
N VAL A 32 6.02 -0.99 -0.03
CA VAL A 32 6.03 -0.81 -1.48
C VAL A 32 7.46 -0.54 -1.98
N GLU A 33 8.25 0.24 -1.23
CA GLU A 33 9.65 0.52 -1.55
C GLU A 33 10.55 -0.72 -1.49
N ASP A 34 10.24 -1.64 -0.58
CA ASP A 34 10.94 -2.93 -0.46
C ASP A 34 10.66 -3.89 -1.61
N SER A 35 9.68 -3.58 -2.47
CA SER A 35 9.43 -4.28 -3.73
C SER A 35 10.35 -3.79 -4.85
N ARG A 36 10.14 -4.25 -6.10
CA ARG A 36 10.83 -3.67 -7.27
C ARG A 36 10.31 -2.29 -7.71
N LEU A 37 9.16 -1.87 -7.20
CA LEU A 37 8.48 -0.67 -7.66
C LEU A 37 9.19 0.58 -7.14
N LYS A 38 9.47 1.54 -8.03
CA LYS A 38 10.02 2.84 -7.67
C LYS A 38 8.89 3.77 -7.25
N LEU A 39 8.94 4.23 -6.00
CA LEU A 39 7.97 5.19 -5.51
C LEU A 39 8.14 6.55 -6.18
N VAL A 40 7.01 7.11 -6.63
CA VAL A 40 6.90 8.45 -7.20
C VAL A 40 5.94 9.25 -6.34
N SER A 41 6.39 10.41 -5.87
CA SER A 41 5.56 11.38 -5.16
C SER A 41 4.50 11.96 -6.09
N ASP A 42 3.29 12.21 -5.57
CA ASP A 42 2.19 12.84 -6.30
C ASP A 42 2.60 14.17 -6.95
N ALA A 43 3.37 15.01 -6.24
CA ALA A 43 3.89 16.28 -6.76
C ALA A 43 4.79 16.14 -8.00
N ARG A 44 5.33 14.95 -8.27
CA ARG A 44 6.30 14.69 -9.35
C ARG A 44 5.72 13.84 -10.47
N ILE A 45 4.42 13.53 -10.45
CA ILE A 45 3.80 12.74 -11.52
C ILE A 45 3.91 13.41 -12.89
N TYR A 46 3.86 14.75 -12.91
CA TYR A 46 3.99 15.56 -14.13
C TYR A 46 5.44 15.59 -14.67
N GLU A 47 6.42 15.15 -13.87
CA GLU A 47 7.81 14.99 -14.32
C GLU A 47 8.04 13.64 -15.02
N LEU A 48 7.11 12.70 -14.93
CA LEU A 48 7.19 11.42 -15.63
C LEU A 48 6.90 11.63 -17.11
N SER A 49 7.77 11.09 -17.97
CA SER A 49 7.49 10.98 -19.40
C SER A 49 6.25 10.10 -19.67
N PRO A 50 5.56 10.25 -20.81
CA PRO A 50 4.40 9.42 -21.15
C PRO A 50 4.69 7.91 -21.06
N GLY A 51 5.86 7.47 -21.53
CA GLY A 51 6.27 6.06 -21.44
C GLY A 51 6.55 5.58 -20.01
N GLN A 52 6.88 6.47 -19.08
CA GLN A 52 6.99 6.13 -17.65
C GLN A 52 5.61 6.07 -16.99
N GLN A 53 4.70 6.97 -17.35
CA GLN A 53 3.32 6.94 -16.87
C GLN A 53 2.61 5.64 -17.29
N GLU A 54 2.97 5.05 -18.44
CA GLU A 54 2.39 3.76 -18.89
C GLU A 54 2.78 2.57 -18.00
N LYS A 55 3.84 2.74 -17.22
CA LYS A 55 4.38 1.75 -16.28
C LYS A 55 4.03 2.08 -14.82
N LEU A 56 3.18 3.09 -14.61
CA LEU A 56 2.80 3.59 -13.29
C LEU A 56 1.60 2.82 -12.73
N LEU A 57 1.72 2.43 -11.47
CA LEU A 57 0.62 1.92 -10.66
C LEU A 57 0.20 2.98 -9.63
N LEU A 58 -1.10 3.20 -9.53
CA LEU A 58 -1.73 3.89 -8.42
C LEU A 58 -1.91 2.89 -7.28
N VAL A 59 -1.41 3.25 -6.10
CA VAL A 59 -1.51 2.42 -4.90
C VAL A 59 -2.55 3.02 -3.96
N LYS A 60 -3.54 2.23 -3.59
CA LYS A 60 -4.59 2.59 -2.63
C LYS A 60 -4.62 1.60 -1.48
N TYR A 61 -4.48 2.11 -0.26
CA TYR A 61 -4.61 1.33 0.96
C TYR A 61 -6.01 1.42 1.54
N GLY A 62 -6.44 0.35 2.21
CA GLY A 62 -7.66 0.29 2.98
C GLY A 62 -7.41 -0.50 4.26
N VAL A 63 -7.90 0.02 5.38
CA VAL A 63 -7.78 -0.62 6.70
C VAL A 63 -9.18 -0.85 7.24
N SER A 64 -9.45 -2.09 7.64
CA SER A 64 -10.68 -2.47 8.34
C SER A 64 -10.31 -3.05 9.70
N ILE A 65 -10.71 -2.36 10.76
CA ILE A 65 -10.46 -2.77 12.14
C ILE A 65 -11.76 -3.31 12.70
N ARG A 66 -11.73 -4.55 13.20
CA ARG A 66 -12.82 -5.19 13.93
C ARG A 66 -12.27 -5.66 15.28
N THR A 67 -13.15 -5.90 16.25
CA THR A 67 -12.76 -6.39 17.59
C THR A 67 -11.93 -7.67 17.51
N GLU A 68 -12.24 -8.53 16.54
CA GLU A 68 -11.63 -9.85 16.42
C GLU A 68 -10.50 -9.90 15.40
N GLU A 69 -10.38 -8.94 14.48
CA GLU A 69 -9.33 -8.95 13.47
C GLU A 69 -9.09 -7.57 12.87
N THR A 70 -7.86 -7.34 12.43
CA THR A 70 -7.52 -6.23 11.55
C THR A 70 -7.16 -6.75 10.16
N ILE A 71 -7.73 -6.12 9.14
CA ILE A 71 -7.47 -6.40 7.73
C ILE A 71 -6.91 -5.13 7.08
N VAL A 72 -5.76 -5.28 6.43
CA VAL A 72 -5.13 -4.26 5.61
C VAL A 72 -5.11 -4.76 4.16
N THR A 73 -5.62 -3.94 3.25
CA THR A 73 -5.64 -4.22 1.82
C THR A 73 -4.88 -3.14 1.08
N VAL A 74 -4.01 -3.53 0.15
CA VAL A 74 -3.26 -2.63 -0.73
C VAL A 74 -3.58 -3.00 -2.18
N ASN A 75 -4.25 -2.08 -2.88
CA ASN A 75 -4.64 -2.25 -4.27
C ASN A 75 -3.68 -1.50 -5.19
N PHE A 76 -3.27 -2.17 -6.25
CA PHE A 76 -2.45 -1.62 -7.32
C PHE A 76 -3.32 -1.49 -8.55
N ILE A 77 -3.42 -0.28 -9.08
CA ILE A 77 -4.35 0.10 -10.13
C ILE A 77 -3.54 0.69 -11.28
N ASP A 78 -3.79 0.25 -12.50
CA ASP A 78 -3.14 0.80 -13.68
C ASP A 78 -3.53 2.28 -13.87
N TYR A 79 -2.54 3.15 -14.00
CA TYR A 79 -2.74 4.60 -14.04
C TYR A 79 -3.68 5.06 -15.17
N PHE A 80 -3.54 4.49 -16.37
CA PHE A 80 -4.30 4.94 -17.53
C PHE A 80 -5.69 4.32 -17.60
N THR A 81 -5.81 3.04 -17.32
CA THR A 81 -7.07 2.31 -17.48
C THR A 81 -7.96 2.37 -16.25
N GLY A 82 -7.40 2.73 -15.09
CA GLY A 82 -8.07 2.68 -13.79
C GLY A 82 -8.44 1.26 -13.34
N ARG A 83 -7.94 0.22 -14.02
CA ARG A 83 -8.26 -1.17 -13.71
C ARG A 83 -7.36 -1.71 -12.60
N PRO A 84 -7.89 -2.50 -11.66
CA PRO A 84 -7.07 -3.17 -10.66
C PRO A 84 -6.15 -4.19 -11.33
N VAL A 85 -4.86 -4.10 -11.02
CA VAL A 85 -3.80 -4.99 -11.49
C VAL A 85 -3.47 -6.05 -10.43
N ALA A 86 -3.45 -5.65 -9.16
CA ALA A 86 -3.19 -6.54 -8.05
C ALA A 86 -3.90 -6.05 -6.78
N SER A 87 -4.21 -6.98 -5.88
CA SER A 87 -4.72 -6.67 -4.54
C SER A 87 -3.98 -7.56 -3.53
N CYS A 88 -3.22 -6.93 -2.64
CA CYS A 88 -2.53 -7.60 -1.55
C CYS A 88 -3.36 -7.42 -0.27
N ARG A 89 -3.55 -8.50 0.50
CA ARG A 89 -4.37 -8.49 1.71
C ARG A 89 -3.63 -9.15 2.87
N GLY A 90 -3.36 -8.36 3.92
CA GLY A 90 -2.86 -8.84 5.21
C GLY A 90 -3.99 -8.84 6.24
N ALA A 91 -4.20 -9.97 6.91
CA ALA A 91 -5.13 -10.06 8.05
C ALA A 91 -4.40 -10.63 9.26
N TYR A 92 -4.63 -10.02 10.42
CA TYR A 92 -4.02 -10.43 11.69
C TYR A 92 -4.98 -10.19 12.84
N SER A 93 -4.89 -11.04 13.86
CA SER A 93 -5.77 -11.03 15.02
C SER A 93 -5.00 -11.48 16.25
N SER A 94 -5.14 -10.71 17.33
CA SER A 94 -4.87 -11.15 18.70
C SER A 94 -6.16 -11.39 19.47
N LEU A 95 -7.32 -11.49 18.78
CA LEU A 95 -8.66 -11.52 19.36
C LEU A 95 -8.93 -10.36 20.33
N GLY A 96 -8.31 -9.20 20.06
CA GLY A 96 -8.40 -8.00 20.91
C GLY A 96 -7.52 -8.04 22.17
N VAL A 97 -6.76 -9.10 22.43
CA VAL A 97 -5.93 -9.26 23.63
C VAL A 97 -4.72 -8.31 23.63
N ALA A 98 -4.08 -8.11 22.48
CA ALA A 98 -2.88 -7.27 22.36
C ALA A 98 -3.19 -5.83 21.89
N GLY A 99 -4.47 -5.52 21.66
CA GLY A 99 -4.94 -4.22 21.19
C GLY A 99 -4.84 -4.01 19.67
N ALA A 100 -5.60 -3.04 19.15
CA ALA A 100 -5.73 -2.77 17.72
C ALA A 100 -4.39 -2.42 17.06
N SER A 101 -3.52 -1.67 17.73
CA SER A 101 -2.19 -1.28 17.20
C SER A 101 -1.29 -2.49 16.92
N HIS A 102 -1.33 -3.52 17.76
CA HIS A 102 -0.60 -4.76 17.53
C HIS A 102 -1.13 -5.49 16.29
N ASP A 103 -2.46 -5.58 16.18
CA ASP A 103 -3.11 -6.28 15.08
C ASP A 103 -2.91 -5.57 13.73
N ILE A 104 -2.90 -4.23 13.73
CA ILE A 104 -2.56 -3.43 12.55
C ILE A 104 -1.13 -3.72 12.10
N LYS A 105 -0.13 -3.65 12.99
CA LYS A 105 1.28 -3.93 12.65
C LYS A 105 1.44 -5.36 12.10
N GLY A 106 0.75 -6.33 12.68
CA GLY A 106 0.72 -7.71 12.20
C GLY A 106 0.12 -7.84 10.79
N ALA A 107 -0.99 -7.14 10.54
CA ALA A 107 -1.65 -7.12 9.23
C ALA A 107 -0.77 -6.44 8.17
N ILE A 108 -0.12 -5.33 8.49
CA ILE A 108 0.82 -4.64 7.58
C ILE A 108 2.00 -5.54 7.23
N LYS A 109 2.62 -6.22 8.20
CA LYS A 109 3.71 -7.17 7.89
C LYS A 109 3.30 -8.27 6.91
N ARG A 110 2.06 -8.76 7.03
CA ARG A 110 1.51 -9.76 6.11
C ARG A 110 1.23 -9.19 4.72
N VAL A 111 0.73 -7.95 4.64
CA VAL A 111 0.52 -7.30 3.34
C VAL A 111 1.85 -6.99 2.66
N ALA A 112 2.86 -6.54 3.40
CA ALA A 112 4.20 -6.29 2.89
C ALA A 112 4.83 -7.54 2.26
N LYS A 113 4.70 -8.69 2.92
CA LYS A 113 5.13 -9.97 2.36
C LYS A 113 4.45 -10.25 1.02
N GLN A 114 3.13 -10.13 0.91
CA GLN A 114 2.42 -10.35 -0.34
C GLN A 114 2.83 -9.35 -1.44
N ILE A 115 3.10 -8.09 -1.08
CA ILE A 115 3.59 -7.09 -2.04
C ILE A 115 4.94 -7.53 -2.60
N SER A 116 5.87 -7.98 -1.74
CA SER A 116 7.19 -8.46 -2.18
C SER A 116 7.11 -9.71 -3.08
N GLU A 117 6.14 -10.60 -2.84
CA GLU A 117 5.88 -11.78 -3.67
C GLU A 117 5.23 -11.42 -5.01
N THR A 118 4.38 -10.38 -5.03
CA THR A 118 3.69 -9.90 -6.23
C THR A 118 4.62 -9.07 -7.13
N PHE A 119 5.48 -8.27 -6.51
CA PHE A 119 6.44 -7.38 -7.16
C PHE A 119 7.88 -7.68 -6.70
N PRO A 120 8.40 -8.88 -6.99
CA PRO A 120 9.77 -9.25 -6.61
C PRO A 120 10.80 -8.34 -7.29
N LYS A 121 11.86 -8.02 -6.53
CA LYS A 121 13.08 -7.32 -6.97
C LYS A 121 13.78 -8.06 -8.10
#